data_AF-S4XPY2-F1
#
_entry.id   AF-S4XPY2-F1
#
_cell.length_a   1.000
_cell.length_b   1.000
_cell.length_c   1.000
_cell.angle_alpha   90.00
_cell.angle_beta   90.00
_cell.angle_gamma   90.00
#
_symmetry.space_group_name_H-M   'P 1'
#
loop_
_entity.id
_entity.type
_entity.pdbx_description
1 polymer ?
#
loop_
_entity_poly.entity_id
_entity_poly.type
_entity_poly.pdbx_seq_one_letter_code
_entity_poly.pdbx_strand_id
1 'polypeptide(L)' 'MRTADRAAQPLLVHLDIFLYLAKKYPDMAELRVASLNIPDIKTTFYDWYERCHKKIPKQFREGIKISADDLFKDLERLAA' A
#
# COMPACT_ATOMS: atom_id res chain seq x y z
N MET A 1 -9.22 5.69 -9.59
CA MET A 1 -9.50 6.66 -8.50
C MET A 1 -9.33 8.08 -8.99
N ARG A 2 -10.19 9.03 -8.60
CA ARG A 2 -10.11 10.47 -8.98
C ARG A 2 -8.82 11.19 -8.54
N THR A 3 -7.95 10.50 -7.79
CA THR A 3 -6.64 10.97 -7.31
C THR A 3 -5.45 10.38 -8.06
N ALA A 4 -5.66 9.58 -9.11
CA ALA A 4 -4.60 8.84 -9.80
C ALA A 4 -3.50 9.71 -10.43
N ASP A 5 -3.73 11.02 -10.60
CA ASP A 5 -2.76 11.96 -11.15
C ASP A 5 -2.25 13.00 -10.14
N ARG A 6 -2.65 12.87 -8.86
CA ARG A 6 -2.19 13.73 -7.77
C ARG A 6 -0.95 13.14 -7.12
N ALA A 7 -0.05 14.01 -6.66
CA ALA A 7 1.15 13.62 -5.92
C ALA A 7 0.87 12.99 -4.55
N ALA A 8 -0.35 13.12 -4.05
CA ALA A 8 -0.81 12.54 -2.79
C ALA A 8 -1.86 11.47 -3.06
N GLN A 9 -1.71 10.31 -2.42
CA GLN A 9 -2.68 9.22 -2.47
C GLN A 9 -2.72 8.45 -1.13
N PRO A 10 -3.88 7.91 -0.72
CA PRO A 10 -4.09 7.43 0.66
C PRO A 10 -3.80 5.94 0.91
N LEU A 11 -3.49 5.14 -0.11
CA LEU A 11 -3.37 3.69 -0.05
C LEU A 11 -2.42 3.23 1.06
N LEU A 12 -1.23 3.83 1.19
CA LEU A 12 -0.27 3.38 2.21
C LEU A 12 -0.81 3.56 3.63
N VAL A 13 -1.56 4.65 3.88
CA VAL A 13 -2.23 4.88 5.17
C VAL A 13 -3.30 3.81 5.41
N HIS A 14 -4.08 3.47 4.38
CA HIS A 14 -5.08 2.41 4.50
C HIS A 14 -4.46 1.03 4.76
N LEU A 15 -3.35 0.72 4.09
CA LEU A 15 -2.61 -0.52 4.31
C LEU A 15 -2.03 -0.59 5.73
N ASP A 16 -1.46 0.50 6.22
CA ASP A 16 -0.89 0.57 7.57
C ASP A 16 -1.96 0.34 8.65
N ILE A 17 -3.10 1.03 8.54
CA ILE A 17 -4.24 0.81 9.45
C ILE A 17 -4.80 -0.62 9.33
N PHE A 18 -4.89 -1.16 8.11
CA PHE A 18 -5.33 -2.53 7.90
C PHE A 18 -4.40 -3.54 8.59
N LEU A 19 -3.09 -3.41 8.42
CA LEU A 19 -2.09 -4.27 9.05
C LEU A 19 -2.11 -4.14 10.58
N TYR A 20 -2.29 -2.92 11.10
CA TYR A 20 -2.48 -2.70 12.54
C TYR A 20 -3.70 -3.45 13.07
N LEU A 21 -4.85 -3.33 12.39
CA LEU A 21 -6.08 -4.01 12.78
C LEU A 21 -5.98 -5.53 12.61
N ALA A 22 -5.28 -6.01 11.58
CA ALA A 22 -5.06 -7.43 11.34
C ALA A 22 -4.23 -8.09 12.45
N LYS A 23 -3.20 -7.39 12.95
CA LYS A 23 -2.43 -7.83 14.12
C LYS A 23 -3.30 -7.92 15.38
N LYS A 24 -4.31 -7.05 15.50
CA LYS A 24 -5.22 -7.02 16.66
C LYS A 24 -6.36 -8.03 16.56
N TYR A 25 -6.84 -8.33 15.35
CA TYR A 25 -7.99 -9.18 15.08
C TYR A 25 -7.70 -10.18 13.95
N PRO A 26 -6.85 -11.20 14.19
CA PRO A 26 -6.34 -12.08 13.14
C PRO A 26 -7.44 -12.86 12.41
N ASP A 27 -8.40 -13.44 13.14
CA ASP A 27 -9.50 -14.24 12.57
C ASP A 27 -10.37 -13.43 11.59
N MET A 28 -10.59 -12.14 11.88
CA MET A 28 -11.35 -11.26 10.98
C MET A 28 -10.54 -10.84 9.76
N ALA A 29 -9.22 -10.70 9.92
CA ALA A 29 -8.33 -10.29 8.85
C ALA A 29 -8.11 -11.41 7.83
N GLU A 30 -8.01 -12.67 8.26
CA GLU A 30 -7.76 -13.82 7.39
C GLU A 30 -8.75 -13.90 6.20
N LEU A 31 -10.06 -13.80 6.49
CA LEU A 31 -11.11 -13.80 5.46
C LEU A 31 -10.95 -12.64 4.47
N ARG A 32 -10.52 -11.47 4.95
CA ARG A 32 -10.32 -10.31 4.10
C ARG A 32 -9.08 -10.46 3.23
N VAL A 33 -7.97 -10.91 3.80
CA VAL A 33 -6.69 -11.08 3.11
C VAL A 33 -6.80 -12.09 1.99
N ALA A 34 -7.51 -13.20 2.20
CA ALA A 34 -7.76 -14.21 1.16
C ALA A 34 -8.49 -13.65 -0.08
N SER A 35 -9.24 -12.56 0.08
CA SER A 35 -9.95 -11.90 -1.03
C SER A 35 -9.12 -10.81 -1.74
N LEU A 36 -7.96 -10.42 -1.21
CA LEU A 36 -7.14 -9.34 -1.77
C LEU A 36 -6.27 -9.87 -2.93
N ASN A 37 -6.34 -9.17 -4.07
CA ASN A 37 -5.36 -9.35 -5.13
C ASN A 37 -4.14 -8.48 -4.85
N ILE A 38 -3.26 -8.94 -3.95
CA ILE A 38 -2.05 -8.22 -3.52
C ILE A 38 -1.15 -7.83 -4.71
N PRO A 39 -0.88 -8.71 -5.69
CA PRO A 39 -0.09 -8.33 -6.88
C PRO A 39 -0.66 -7.15 -7.68
N ASP A 40 -1.99 -7.10 -7.85
CA ASP A 40 -2.66 -6.02 -8.57
C ASP A 40 -2.62 -4.69 -7.79
N ILE A 41 -2.84 -4.74 -6.48
CA ILE A 41 -2.73 -3.56 -5.60
C ILE A 41 -1.30 -3.00 -5.64
N LYS A 42 -0.30 -3.87 -5.58
CA LYS A 42 1.12 -3.51 -5.66
C LYS A 42 1.44 -2.84 -7.00
N THR A 43 1.06 -3.49 -8.10
CA THR A 43 1.25 -2.94 -9.46
C THR A 43 0.58 -1.57 -9.59
N THR A 44 -0.67 -1.45 -9.17
CA THR A 44 -1.43 -0.20 -9.22
C THR A 44 -0.74 0.93 -8.45
N PHE A 45 -0.14 0.62 -7.29
CA PHE A 45 0.61 1.60 -6.52
C PHE A 45 1.88 2.06 -7.23
N TYR A 46 2.71 1.14 -7.72
CA TYR A 46 3.97 1.53 -8.38
C TYR A 46 3.73 2.23 -9.72
N ASP A 47 2.68 1.86 -10.46
CA ASP A 47 2.27 2.59 -11.67
C ASP A 47 1.87 4.04 -11.34
N TRP A 48 1.17 4.26 -10.22
CA TRP A 48 0.90 5.60 -9.72
C TRP A 48 2.20 6.32 -9.30
N TYR A 49 3.08 5.64 -8.57
CA TYR A 49 4.32 6.21 -8.06
C TYR A 49 5.21 6.71 -9.20
N GLU A 50 5.41 5.90 -10.24
CA GLU A 50 6.18 6.28 -11.43
C GLU A 50 5.53 7.42 -12.19
N ARG A 51 4.21 7.34 -12.45
CA ARG A 51 3.46 8.40 -13.15
C ARG A 51 3.49 9.73 -12.39
N CYS A 52 3.47 9.69 -11.06
CA CYS A 52 3.47 10.88 -10.20
C CYS A 52 4.85 11.25 -9.66
N HIS A 53 5.91 10.49 -9.99
CA HIS A 53 7.24 10.63 -9.38
C HIS A 53 7.76 12.06 -9.42
N LYS A 54 7.61 12.75 -10.55
CA LYS A 54 8.04 14.15 -10.72
C LYS A 54 7.18 15.16 -9.95
N LYS A 55 5.91 14.83 -9.67
CA LYS A 55 4.96 15.67 -8.91
C LYS A 55 5.15 15.53 -7.40
N ILE A 56 5.71 14.41 -6.93
CA ILE A 56 6.05 14.19 -5.53
C ILE A 56 7.28 15.04 -5.17
N PRO A 57 7.27 15.82 -4.07
CA PRO A 57 8.46 16.55 -3.63
C PRO A 57 9.63 15.60 -3.38
N LYS A 58 10.83 15.96 -3.86
CA LYS A 58 12.01 15.08 -3.90
C LYS A 58 12.33 14.43 -2.55
N GLN A 59 12.19 15.18 -1.45
CA GLN A 59 12.48 14.72 -0.10
C GLN A 59 11.57 13.58 0.39
N PHE A 60 10.40 13.37 -0.22
CA PHE A 60 9.45 12.34 0.21
C PHE A 60 9.48 11.06 -0.64
N ARG A 61 10.08 11.10 -1.83
CA ARG A 61 10.03 10.00 -2.81
C ARG A 61 10.57 8.69 -2.24
N GLU A 62 11.79 8.75 -1.72
CA GLU A 62 12.46 7.58 -1.15
C GLU A 62 11.70 7.02 0.05
N GLY A 63 11.27 7.90 0.97
CA GLY A 63 10.48 7.48 2.13
C GLY A 63 9.18 6.79 1.74
N ILE A 64 8.44 7.33 0.76
CA ILE A 64 7.21 6.72 0.24
C ILE A 64 7.50 5.33 -0.34
N LYS A 65 8.58 5.18 -1.10
CA LYS A 65 8.95 3.90 -1.70
C LYS A 65 9.30 2.86 -0.65
N ILE A 66 10.15 3.22 0.32
CA ILE A 66 10.54 2.34 1.43
C ILE A 66 9.30 1.92 2.23
N SER A 67 8.44 2.87 2.61
CA SER A 67 7.20 2.54 3.33
C SER A 67 6.28 1.63 2.53
N ALA A 68 6.19 1.80 1.21
CA ALA A 68 5.42 0.90 0.37
C ALA A 68 6.01 -0.51 0.34
N ASP A 69 7.33 -0.63 0.14
CA ASP A 69 8.04 -1.92 0.12
C ASP A 69 7.81 -2.68 1.44
N ASP A 70 7.91 -2.00 2.58
CA ASP A 70 7.69 -2.58 3.91
C ASP A 70 6.24 -3.01 4.12
N LEU A 71 5.27 -2.16 3.78
CA LEU A 71 3.83 -2.46 3.93
C LEU A 71 3.41 -3.63 3.04
N PHE A 72 3.89 -3.70 1.79
CA PHE A 72 3.58 -4.82 0.91
C PHE A 72 4.22 -6.12 1.40
N LYS A 73 5.44 -6.08 1.92
CA LYS A 73 6.08 -7.25 2.52
C LYS A 73 5.32 -7.77 3.74
N ASP A 74 4.84 -6.88 4.60
CA ASP A 74 4.02 -7.27 5.75
C ASP A 74 2.66 -7.82 5.32
N LEU A 75 2.05 -7.24 4.27
CA LEU A 75 0.79 -7.75 3.70
C LEU A 75 0.95 -9.12 3.05
N GLU A 76 2.04 -9.35 2.31
CA GLU A 76 2.39 -10.64 1.72
C GLU A 76 2.65 -11.69 2.80
N ARG A 77 3.33 -11.33 3.90
CA ARG A 77 3.51 -12.24 5.06
C ARG A 77 2.20 -12.60 5.74
N LEU A 78 1.27 -11.65 5.85
CA LEU A 78 -0.05 -11.90 6.43
C LEU A 78 -0.93 -12.81 5.55
N ALA A 79 -0.65 -12.86 4.24
CA ALA A 79 -1.38 -13.67 3.27
C ALA A 79 -0.78 -15.08 3.03
N ALA A 80 0.41 -15.34 3.56
CA ALA A 80 1.14 -16.60 3.42
C ALA A 80 0.82 -17.56 4.58
#